data_AF-A0A178WEM0-F1
#
_entry.id   AF-A0A178WEM0-F1
#
_cell.length_a   1.000
_cell.length_b   1.000
_cell.length_c   1.000
_cell.angle_alpha   90.00
_cell.angle_beta   90.00
_cell.angle_gamma   90.00
#
_symmetry.space_group_name_H-M   'P 1'
#
loop_
_entity.id
_entity.type
_entity.pdbx_description
1 polymer ?
#
loop_
_entity_poly.entity_id
_entity_poly.type
_entity_poly.pdbx_seq_one_letter_code
_entity_poly.pdbx_strand_id
1 'polypeptide(L)'
;MDDESLPTTNSTSDHRGFYKEILFGMKKIGFREFLHGYHFRGLVSELRHVHVEEIMDELMSESSDLSVWFFKELRDIYAFRHSSFSTLLVSHVLAGQRRFKELQVILEQLLQEEGTSSLFFCLQFY
;
A
#
# COMPACT_ATOMS: atom_id res chain seq x y z
N MET A 1 -5.96 -28.08 -39.56
CA MET A 1 -6.33 -26.81 -38.90
C MET A 1 -6.57 -27.22 -37.47
N ASP A 2 -5.48 -27.23 -36.71
CA ASP A 2 -5.43 -27.76 -35.37
C ASP A 2 -5.05 -26.56 -34.49
N ASP A 3 -6.08 -25.85 -34.03
CA ASP A 3 -5.96 -24.71 -33.13
C ASP A 3 -6.04 -25.22 -31.70
N GLU A 4 -4.88 -25.67 -31.19
CA GLU A 4 -4.71 -26.10 -29.80
C GLU A 4 -4.60 -24.85 -28.91
N SER A 5 -5.73 -24.40 -28.37
CA SER A 5 -5.74 -23.37 -27.35
C SER A 5 -5.15 -23.90 -26.04
N LEU A 6 -3.90 -23.52 -25.76
CA LEU A 6 -3.24 -23.72 -24.47
C LEU A 6 -4.02 -23.01 -23.35
N PRO A 7 -4.19 -23.63 -22.17
CA PRO A 7 -4.79 -22.94 -21.04
C PRO A 7 -3.80 -21.89 -20.54
N THR A 8 -4.11 -20.61 -20.78
CA THR A 8 -3.45 -19.49 -20.14
C THR A 8 -3.63 -19.64 -18.63
N THR A 9 -2.60 -20.13 -17.95
CA THR A 9 -2.56 -20.22 -16.50
C THR A 9 -2.76 -18.82 -15.94
N ASN A 10 -3.90 -18.64 -15.28
CA ASN A 10 -4.32 -17.42 -14.61
C ASN A 10 -3.29 -17.00 -13.55
N SER A 11 -2.38 -16.09 -13.88
CA SER A 11 -1.44 -15.43 -12.94
C SER A 11 -2.12 -14.48 -11.94
N THR A 12 -3.44 -14.60 -11.72
CA THR A 12 -4.21 -13.75 -10.80
C THR A 12 -4.46 -14.42 -9.45
N SER A 13 -4.18 -15.72 -9.28
CA SER A 13 -4.45 -16.45 -8.04
C SER A 13 -3.44 -16.20 -6.93
N ASP A 14 -2.17 -15.96 -7.25
CA ASP A 14 -1.08 -15.88 -6.26
C ASP A 14 -1.17 -14.60 -5.41
N HIS A 15 -1.64 -13.52 -6.03
CA HIS A 15 -1.72 -12.20 -5.41
C HIS A 15 -2.82 -12.11 -4.35
N ARG A 16 -3.94 -12.80 -4.58
CA ARG A 16 -5.07 -12.82 -3.65
C ARG A 16 -4.79 -13.67 -2.41
N GLY A 17 -3.93 -14.68 -2.52
CA GLY A 17 -3.49 -15.49 -1.38
C GLY A 17 -2.57 -14.68 -0.46
N PHE A 18 -1.64 -13.94 -1.04
CA PHE A 18 -0.58 -13.23 -0.33
C PHE A 18 -1.09 -12.20 0.69
N TYR A 19 -1.96 -11.27 0.28
CA TYR A 19 -2.45 -10.25 1.20
C TYR A 19 -3.39 -10.83 2.28
N LYS A 20 -4.13 -11.91 1.95
CA LYS A 20 -4.97 -12.62 2.91
C LYS A 20 -4.14 -13.32 4.00
N GLU A 21 -2.97 -13.83 3.64
CA GLU A 21 -2.04 -14.40 4.62
C GLU A 21 -1.55 -13.32 5.60
N ILE A 22 -1.21 -12.13 5.09
CA ILE A 22 -0.82 -10.98 5.92
C ILE A 22 -1.95 -10.59 6.89
N LEU A 23 -3.17 -10.41 6.37
CA LEU A 23 -4.34 -10.09 7.20
C LEU A 23 -4.63 -11.17 8.24
N PHE A 24 -4.52 -12.44 7.86
CA PHE A 24 -4.70 -13.56 8.78
C PHE A 24 -3.62 -13.56 9.88
N GLY A 25 -2.37 -13.31 9.52
CA GLY A 25 -1.25 -13.18 10.45
C GLY A 25 -1.48 -12.06 11.48
N MET A 26 -1.92 -10.89 11.01
CA MET A 26 -2.29 -9.76 11.87
C MET A 26 -3.41 -10.12 12.85
N LYS A 27 -4.48 -10.79 12.37
CA LYS A 27 -5.61 -11.20 13.21
C LYS A 27 -5.23 -12.26 14.25
N LYS A 28 -4.33 -13.18 13.88
CA LYS A 28 -3.95 -14.32 14.74
C LYS A 28 -2.92 -13.95 15.80
N ILE A 29 -1.90 -13.17 15.44
CA ILE A 29 -0.74 -12.88 16.30
C ILE A 29 -0.90 -11.54 17.03
N GLY A 30 -1.68 -10.62 16.47
CA GLY A 30 -1.73 -9.24 16.89
C GLY A 30 -1.10 -8.34 15.82
N PHE A 31 -1.75 -7.22 15.54
CA PHE A 31 -1.41 -6.36 14.43
C PHE A 31 0.02 -5.79 14.55
N ARG A 32 0.40 -5.32 15.75
CA ARG A 32 1.74 -4.76 15.99
C ARG A 32 2.80 -5.84 16.01
N GLU A 33 2.50 -6.96 16.66
CA GLU A 33 3.38 -8.09 16.85
C GLU A 33 3.71 -8.77 15.50
N PHE A 34 2.71 -8.91 14.64
CA PHE A 34 2.91 -9.45 13.30
C PHE A 34 3.74 -8.50 12.43
N LEU A 35 3.40 -7.20 12.41
CA LEU A 35 4.11 -6.22 11.59
C LEU A 35 5.56 -6.02 12.00
N HIS A 36 5.95 -6.27 13.25
CA HIS A 36 7.37 -6.21 13.66
C HIS A 36 8.05 -7.59 13.67
N GLY A 37 7.32 -8.64 13.33
CA GLY A 37 7.83 -10.01 13.30
C GLY A 37 8.75 -10.27 12.11
N TYR A 38 9.68 -11.21 12.29
CA TYR A 38 10.58 -11.67 11.22
C TYR A 38 9.83 -12.17 9.98
N HIS A 39 8.64 -12.76 10.17
CA HIS A 39 7.80 -13.23 9.08
C HIS A 39 7.39 -12.09 8.15
N PHE A 40 6.81 -11.01 8.70
CA PHE A 40 6.39 -9.87 7.90
C PHE A 40 7.57 -9.18 7.22
N ARG A 41 8.74 -9.10 7.88
CA ARG A 41 9.95 -8.54 7.27
C ARG A 41 10.37 -9.25 5.98
N GLY A 42 10.17 -10.57 5.90
CA GLY A 42 10.40 -11.33 4.66
C GLY A 42 9.32 -11.06 3.61
N LEU A 43 8.07 -10.91 4.03
CA LEU A 43 6.96 -10.61 3.12
C LEU A 43 7.02 -9.19 2.54
N VAL A 44 7.56 -8.22 3.28
CA VAL A 44 7.65 -6.81 2.84
C VAL A 44 8.41 -6.67 1.52
N SER A 45 9.45 -7.48 1.29
CA SER A 45 10.20 -7.43 0.01
C SER A 45 9.40 -7.88 -1.20
N GLU A 46 8.35 -8.68 -0.99
CA GLU A 46 7.44 -9.16 -2.05
C GLU A 46 6.15 -8.33 -2.13
N LEU A 47 6.02 -7.34 -1.23
CA LEU A 47 4.85 -6.48 -1.15
C LEU A 47 4.82 -5.54 -2.35
N ARG A 48 3.70 -5.52 -3.06
CA ARG A 48 3.45 -4.63 -4.20
C ARG A 48 2.37 -3.63 -3.82
N HIS A 49 2.30 -2.52 -4.56
CA HIS A 49 1.31 -1.46 -4.31
C HIS A 49 -0.12 -2.02 -4.25
N VAL A 50 -0.50 -2.91 -5.17
CA VAL A 50 -1.83 -3.55 -5.20
C VAL A 50 -2.13 -4.29 -3.88
N HIS A 51 -1.15 -5.02 -3.32
CA HIS A 51 -1.34 -5.74 -2.06
C HIS A 51 -1.53 -4.76 -0.88
N VAL A 52 -0.78 -3.66 -0.86
CA VAL A 52 -0.94 -2.61 0.17
C VAL A 52 -2.32 -1.99 0.09
N GLU A 53 -2.79 -1.68 -1.12
CA GLU A 53 -4.10 -1.08 -1.36
C GLU A 53 -5.24 -2.02 -0.91
N GLU A 54 -5.14 -3.32 -1.22
CA GLU A 54 -6.11 -4.33 -0.76
C GLU A 54 -6.11 -4.50 0.77
N ILE A 55 -4.93 -4.50 1.41
CA ILE A 55 -4.83 -4.56 2.88
C ILE A 55 -5.41 -3.29 3.51
N MET A 56 -5.09 -2.13 2.95
CA MET A 56 -5.60 -0.85 3.46
C MET A 56 -7.12 -0.78 3.37
N ASP A 57 -7.73 -1.23 2.27
CA ASP A 57 -9.19 -1.24 2.10
C ASP A 57 -9.86 -2.11 3.18
N GLU A 58 -9.34 -3.31 3.43
CA GLU A 58 -9.85 -4.18 4.51
C GLU A 58 -9.67 -3.51 5.87
N LEU A 59 -8.47 -2.99 6.17
CA LEU A 59 -8.21 -2.30 7.44
C LEU A 59 -9.07 -1.06 7.61
N MET A 60 -9.39 -0.32 6.55
CA MET A 60 -10.28 0.84 6.60
C MET A 60 -11.69 0.45 7.03
N SER A 61 -12.17 -0.73 6.59
CA SER A 61 -13.46 -1.28 6.98
C SER A 61 -13.50 -1.72 8.45
N GLU A 62 -12.38 -2.22 8.97
CA GLU A 62 -12.26 -2.67 10.37
C GLU A 62 -12.01 -1.52 11.33
N SER A 63 -10.97 -0.72 11.05
CA SER A 63 -10.57 0.44 11.83
C SER A 63 -9.72 1.40 11.00
N SER A 64 -10.26 2.59 10.79
CA SER A 64 -9.56 3.71 10.15
C SER A 64 -8.20 4.05 10.79
N ASP A 65 -8.03 3.86 12.09
CA ASP A 65 -6.74 4.12 12.74
C ASP A 65 -5.69 3.06 12.42
N LEU A 66 -6.11 1.80 12.24
CA LEU A 66 -5.20 0.72 11.85
C LEU A 66 -4.69 0.92 10.43
N SER A 67 -5.53 1.37 9.50
CA SER A 67 -5.11 1.65 8.12
C SER A 67 -4.10 2.81 8.05
N VAL A 68 -4.34 3.89 8.80
CA VAL A 68 -3.39 5.02 8.92
C VAL A 68 -2.07 4.56 9.54
N TRP A 69 -2.12 3.72 10.56
CA TRP A 69 -0.92 3.21 11.22
C TRP A 69 -0.13 2.27 10.29
N PHE A 70 -0.79 1.33 9.61
CA PHE A 70 -0.16 0.43 8.63
C PHE A 70 0.58 1.21 7.55
N PHE A 71 -0.09 2.23 6.97
CA PHE A 71 0.52 3.10 5.97
C PHE A 71 1.81 3.76 6.49
N LYS A 72 1.77 4.32 7.71
CA LYS A 72 2.94 4.98 8.31
C LYS A 72 4.06 3.99 8.61
N GLU A 73 3.76 2.82 9.17
CA GLU A 73 4.79 1.83 9.50
C GLU A 73 5.51 1.29 8.26
N LEU A 74 4.77 1.05 7.18
CA LEU A 74 5.38 0.67 5.90
C LEU A 74 6.36 1.73 5.43
N ARG A 75 6.02 3.02 5.56
CA ARG A 75 6.91 4.11 5.17
C ARG A 75 8.10 4.25 6.13
N ASP A 76 7.84 4.28 7.44
CA ASP A 76 8.80 4.74 8.44
C ASP A 76 9.78 3.63 8.87
N ILE A 77 9.31 2.37 8.97
CA ILE A 77 10.13 1.22 9.38
C ILE A 77 10.66 0.46 8.17
N TYR A 78 9.82 0.29 7.16
CA TYR A 78 10.15 -0.54 6.00
C TYR A 78 10.67 0.25 4.80
N ALA A 79 10.73 1.58 4.90
CA ALA A 79 11.10 2.48 3.80
C ALA A 79 10.32 2.18 2.51
N PHE A 80 9.10 1.66 2.65
CA PHE A 80 8.24 1.30 1.54
C PHE A 80 7.74 2.57 0.86
N ARG A 81 7.92 2.64 -0.45
CA ARG A 81 7.41 3.75 -1.25
C ARG A 81 5.96 3.48 -1.63
N HIS A 82 5.07 4.28 -1.09
CA HIS A 82 3.63 4.19 -1.36
C HIS A 82 3.28 4.66 -2.76
N SER A 83 2.19 4.12 -3.31
CA SER A 83 1.58 4.62 -4.55
C SER A 83 0.79 5.90 -4.27
N SER A 84 0.61 6.77 -5.28
CA SER A 84 -0.29 7.92 -5.17
C SER A 84 -1.69 7.51 -4.69
N PHE A 85 -2.18 6.34 -5.14
CA PHE A 85 -3.48 5.83 -4.74
C PHE A 85 -3.55 5.48 -3.25
N SER A 86 -2.58 4.72 -2.72
CA SER A 86 -2.50 4.42 -1.28
C SER A 86 -2.38 5.69 -0.42
N THR A 87 -1.67 6.71 -0.91
CA THR A 87 -1.59 8.03 -0.27
C THR A 87 -2.93 8.76 -0.29
N LEU A 88 -3.70 8.67 -1.37
CA LEU A 88 -5.05 9.22 -1.45
C LEU A 88 -6.03 8.48 -0.53
N LEU A 89 -5.91 7.15 -0.39
CA LEU A 89 -6.72 6.37 0.55
C LEU A 89 -6.48 6.85 1.99
N VAL A 90 -5.21 6.97 2.41
CA VAL A 90 -4.91 7.46 3.77
C VAL A 90 -5.38 8.91 3.96
N SER A 91 -5.29 9.73 2.92
CA SER A 91 -5.78 11.11 2.93
C SER A 91 -7.29 11.17 3.13
N HIS A 92 -8.05 10.30 2.46
CA HIS A 92 -9.49 10.18 2.64
C HIS A 92 -9.84 9.86 4.10
N VAL A 93 -9.14 8.90 4.70
CA VAL A 93 -9.33 8.51 6.11
C VAL A 93 -9.03 9.69 7.04
N LEU A 94 -7.89 10.36 6.87
CA LEU A 94 -7.50 11.50 7.70
C LEU A 94 -8.49 12.68 7.58
N ALA A 95 -9.01 12.92 6.38
CA ALA A 95 -10.05 13.92 6.13
C ALA A 95 -11.34 13.56 6.88
N GLY A 96 -11.77 12.31 6.81
CA GLY A 96 -12.93 11.80 7.56
C GLY A 96 -12.77 11.95 9.08
N GLN A 97 -11.56 11.73 9.58
CA GLN A 97 -11.21 11.90 11.00
C GLN A 97 -10.93 13.36 11.40
N ARG A 98 -11.03 14.33 10.48
CA ARG A 98 -10.72 15.76 10.71
C ARG A 98 -9.28 16.02 11.18
N ARG A 99 -8.34 15.16 10.81
CA ARG A 99 -6.91 15.24 11.17
C ARG A 99 -6.14 16.11 10.18
N PHE A 100 -6.54 17.38 10.07
CA PHE A 100 -6.09 18.29 9.01
C PHE A 100 -4.57 18.51 8.95
N LYS A 101 -3.89 18.55 10.10
CA LYS A 101 -2.43 18.72 10.14
C LYS A 101 -1.70 17.54 9.47
N GLU A 102 -2.15 16.33 9.73
CA GLU A 102 -1.54 15.12 9.15
C GLU A 102 -1.90 14.99 7.67
N LEU A 103 -3.15 15.31 7.33
CA LEU A 103 -3.60 15.37 5.95
C LEU A 103 -2.75 16.34 5.12
N GLN A 104 -2.49 17.54 5.65
CA GLN A 104 -1.67 18.54 4.97
C GLN A 104 -0.26 17.99 4.67
N VAL A 105 0.40 17.39 5.66
CA VAL A 105 1.73 16.80 5.48
C VAL A 105 1.73 15.72 4.40
N ILE A 106 0.74 14.83 4.41
CA ILE A 106 0.63 13.74 3.43
C ILE A 106 0.41 14.29 2.01
N LEU A 107 -0.47 15.29 1.85
CA LEU A 107 -0.75 15.90 0.55
C LEU A 107 0.44 16.70 0.01
N GLU A 108 1.17 17.41 0.87
CA GLU A 108 2.39 18.11 0.49
C GLU A 108 3.46 17.13 -0.01
N GLN A 109 3.63 15.99 0.66
CA GLN A 109 4.55 14.92 0.22
C GLN A 109 4.15 14.37 -1.15
N LEU A 110 2.86 14.05 -1.34
CA LEU A 110 2.34 13.57 -2.62
C LEU A 110 2.61 14.59 -3.75
N LEU A 111 2.33 15.87 -3.49
CA LEU A 111 2.53 16.93 -4.48
C LEU A 111 4.01 17.14 -4.80
N GLN A 112 4.90 16.99 -3.83
CA GLN A 112 6.34 17.05 -4.07
C GLN A 112 6.79 15.89 -4.96
N GLU A 113 6.37 14.66 -4.67
CA GLU A 113 6.73 13.48 -5.45
C GLU A 113 6.23 13.58 -6.90
N GLU A 114 4.98 14.01 -7.11
CA GLU A 114 4.41 14.18 -8.45
C GLU A 114 4.96 15.42 -9.17
N GLY A 115 5.19 16.52 -8.46
CA GLY A 115 5.70 17.78 -9.01
C GLY A 115 7.16 17.72 -9.45
N THR A 116 8.01 16.89 -8.82
CA THR A 116 9.37 16.63 -9.33
C THR A 116 9.38 16.02 -10.72
N SER A 117 8.40 15.19 -11.05
CA SER A 117 8.23 14.59 -12.39
C SER A 117 7.97 15.65 -13.46
N SER A 118 7.18 16.68 -13.12
CA SER A 118 6.86 17.78 -14.04
C SER A 118 8.06 18.69 -14.30
N LEU A 119 8.87 18.97 -13.28
CA LEU A 119 10.14 19.71 -13.42
C LEU A 119 11.18 18.94 -14.24
N PHE A 120 11.30 17.63 -14.04
CA PHE A 120 12.15 16.77 -14.86
C PHE A 120 11.72 16.78 -16.34
N PHE A 121 10.41 16.74 -16.59
CA PHE A 121 9.88 16.82 -17.95
C PHE A 121 10.24 18.14 -18.62
N CYS A 122 10.15 19.27 -17.92
CA CYS A 122 10.55 20.57 -18.48
C CYS A 122 12.06 20.71 -18.72
N LEU A 123 12.90 20.09 -17.90
CA LEU A 123 14.37 20.14 -18.05
C LEU A 123 14.92 19.23 -19.15
N GLN A 124 14.12 18.29 -19.68
CA GLN A 124 14.54 17.38 -20.75
C GLN A 124 14.29 17.93 -22.16
N PHE A 125 13.67 19.12 -22.27
CA PHE A 125 13.46 19.86 -23.52
C PHE A 125 14.29 21.15 -23.62
N TYR A 126 15.29 21.32 -22.74
CA TYR A 126 16.26 22.41 -22.77
C TYR A 126 17.68 21.85 -22.96
#